data_AF-A0A659PHA2-F1
#
_entry.id   AF-A0A659PHA2-F1
#
_cell.length_a   1.000
_cell.length_b   1.000
_cell.length_c   1.000
_cell.angle_alpha   90.00
_cell.angle_beta   90.00
_cell.angle_gamma   90.00
#
_symmetry.space_group_name_H-M   'P 1'
#
loop_
_entity.id
_entity.type
_entity.pdbx_description
1 polymer ?
#
loop_
_entity_poly.entity_id
_entity_poly.type
_entity_poly.pdbx_seq_one_letter_code
_entity_poly.pdbx_strand_id
1 'polypeptide(L)'
;MIPFNAPPVVGTELEYMQSAMSSGKLCGDGGFTRRCQQWLEQHFGSAKVLLTPSCTASLEMAALLLDIQPGDEVIMPSFTFVST
;
A
#
# COMPACT_ATOMS: atom_id res chain seq x y z
N MET A 1 13.17 -13.59 25.80
CA MET A 1 12.88 -12.16 25.58
C MET A 1 11.58 -12.08 24.78
N ILE A 2 10.56 -11.35 25.25
CA ILE A 2 9.28 -11.21 24.55
C ILE A 2 9.36 -9.95 23.67
N PRO A 3 9.23 -10.04 22.33
CA PRO A 3 9.28 -8.87 21.45
C PRO A 3 7.98 -8.07 21.51
N PHE A 4 8.07 -6.77 21.21
CA PHE A 4 6.89 -5.90 21.11
C PHE A 4 6.04 -6.18 19.86
N ASN A 5 6.68 -6.48 18.73
CA ASN A 5 6.03 -6.83 17.48
C ASN A 5 6.85 -7.89 16.72
N ALA A 6 6.15 -8.72 15.96
CA ALA A 6 6.73 -9.62 14.98
C ALA A 6 5.90 -9.55 13.69
N PRO A 7 6.51 -9.64 12.49
CA PRO A 7 5.78 -9.68 11.24
C PRO A 7 4.80 -10.87 11.20
N PRO A 8 3.61 -10.72 10.58
CA PRO A 8 2.70 -11.84 10.39
C PRO A 8 3.32 -12.87 9.43
N VAL A 9 3.20 -14.14 9.79
CA VAL A 9 3.57 -15.29 8.96
C VAL A 9 2.37 -16.24 8.89
N VAL A 10 1.79 -16.36 7.70
CA VAL A 10 0.59 -17.16 7.40
C VAL A 10 0.96 -18.57 6.91
N GLY A 11 2.10 -18.71 6.21
CA GLY A 11 2.65 -19.99 5.75
C GLY A 11 2.56 -20.23 4.23
N THR A 12 1.81 -19.42 3.49
CA THR A 12 1.63 -19.55 2.02
C THR A 12 2.40 -18.50 1.22
N GLU A 13 3.17 -17.63 1.87
CA GLU A 13 3.86 -16.51 1.23
C GLU A 13 4.89 -17.00 0.21
N LEU A 14 5.66 -18.04 0.57
CA LEU A 14 6.67 -18.64 -0.31
C LEU A 14 6.03 -19.20 -1.59
N GLU A 15 4.88 -19.86 -1.47
CA GLU A 15 4.15 -20.42 -2.61
C GLU A 15 3.68 -19.32 -3.56
N TYR A 16 3.13 -18.21 -3.03
CA TYR A 16 2.70 -17.09 -3.85
C TYR A 16 3.87 -16.34 -4.49
N MET A 17 4.98 -16.16 -3.78
CA MET A 17 6.20 -15.59 -4.36
C MET A 17 6.76 -16.47 -5.48
N GLN A 18 6.78 -17.79 -5.28
CA GLN A 18 7.20 -18.73 -6.32
C GLN A 18 6.27 -18.67 -7.53
N SER A 19 4.96 -18.65 -7.32
CA SER A 19 3.98 -18.45 -8.40
C SER A 19 4.19 -17.14 -9.17
N ALA A 20 4.54 -16.05 -8.46
CA ALA A 20 4.85 -14.77 -9.09
C ALA A 20 6.12 -14.86 -9.96
N MET A 21 7.19 -15.50 -9.47
CA MET A 21 8.43 -15.73 -10.23
C MET A 21 8.17 -16.60 -11.47
N SER A 22 7.40 -17.68 -11.32
CA SER A 22 7.02 -18.56 -12.44
C SER A 22 6.15 -17.87 -13.49
N SER A 23 5.46 -16.78 -13.16
CA SER A 23 4.68 -16.00 -14.14
C SER A 23 5.54 -15.17 -15.10
N GLY A 24 6.82 -14.96 -14.80
CA GLY A 24 7.74 -14.15 -15.60
C GLY A 24 7.52 -12.63 -15.50
N LYS A 25 6.60 -12.15 -14.66
CA LYS A 25 6.33 -10.70 -14.44
C LYS A 25 6.37 -10.32 -12.97
N LEU A 26 7.49 -9.71 -12.55
CA LEU A 26 7.74 -9.27 -11.16
C LEU A 26 7.67 -7.76 -10.95
N CYS A 27 7.59 -6.96 -12.02
CA CYS A 27 7.41 -5.52 -11.89
C CYS A 27 5.97 -5.15 -11.46
N GLY A 28 5.75 -3.86 -11.20
CA GLY A 28 4.44 -3.31 -10.86
C GLY A 28 3.33 -3.68 -11.86
N ASP A 29 2.08 -3.53 -11.42
CA ASP A 29 0.89 -3.89 -12.20
C ASP A 29 0.93 -5.34 -12.71
N GLY A 30 1.50 -6.23 -11.89
CA GLY A 30 1.53 -7.68 -12.10
C GLY A 30 0.21 -8.37 -11.74
N GLY A 31 0.20 -9.70 -11.84
CA GLY A 31 -0.97 -10.51 -11.50
C GLY A 31 -1.39 -10.35 -10.03
N PHE A 32 -0.42 -10.40 -9.11
CA PHE A 32 -0.69 -10.23 -7.68
C PHE A 32 -1.08 -8.80 -7.30
N THR A 33 -0.52 -7.78 -7.95
CA THR A 33 -0.96 -6.38 -7.79
C THR A 33 -2.46 -6.25 -8.09
N ARG A 34 -2.91 -6.75 -9.24
CA ARG A 34 -4.33 -6.71 -9.61
C ARG A 34 -5.22 -7.48 -8.65
N ARG A 35 -4.79 -8.67 -8.21
CA ARG A 35 -5.54 -9.48 -7.24
C ARG A 35 -5.74 -8.75 -5.92
N CYS A 36 -4.67 -8.16 -5.37
CA CYS A 36 -4.75 -7.40 -4.13
C CYS A 36 -5.63 -6.16 -4.29
N GLN A 37 -5.45 -5.38 -5.38
CA GLN A 37 -6.29 -4.21 -5.65
C GLN A 37 -7.76 -4.58 -5.77
N GLN A 38 -8.10 -5.62 -6.55
CA GLN A 38 -9.47 -6.08 -6.72
C GLN A 38 -10.08 -6.54 -5.38
N TRP A 39 -9.33 -7.28 -4.58
CA TRP A 39 -9.80 -7.71 -3.25
C TRP A 39 -10.08 -6.50 -2.36
N LEU A 40 -9.20 -5.50 -2.33
CA LEU A 40 -9.37 -4.28 -1.54
C LEU A 40 -10.54 -3.42 -2.05
N GLU A 41 -10.70 -3.28 -3.36
CA GLU A 41 -11.84 -2.59 -4.00
C GLU A 41 -13.16 -3.25 -3.60
N GLN A 42 -13.24 -4.59 -3.65
CA GLN A 42 -14.43 -5.34 -3.26
C GLN A 42 -14.69 -5.29 -1.75
N HIS A 43 -13.65 -5.40 -0.93
CA HIS A 43 -13.77 -5.48 0.52
C HIS A 43 -14.09 -4.13 1.17
N PHE A 44 -13.52 -3.05 0.66
CA PHE A 44 -13.69 -1.70 1.21
C PHE A 44 -14.66 -0.81 0.42
N GLY A 45 -15.10 -1.23 -0.77
CA GLY A 45 -16.00 -0.44 -1.62
C GLY A 45 -15.33 0.80 -2.24
N SER A 46 -14.00 0.85 -2.31
CA SER A 46 -13.29 1.94 -2.98
C SER A 46 -13.49 1.87 -4.49
N ALA A 47 -13.66 3.02 -5.15
CA ALA A 47 -13.74 3.10 -6.60
C ALA A 47 -12.45 2.62 -7.30
N LYS A 48 -11.29 2.83 -6.64
CA LYS A 48 -10.00 2.38 -7.14
C LYS A 48 -9.04 2.14 -5.97
N VAL A 49 -8.23 1.08 -6.08
CA VAL A 49 -7.07 0.85 -5.21
C VAL A 49 -5.81 0.77 -6.06
N LEU A 50 -4.74 1.43 -5.58
CA LEU A 50 -3.43 1.47 -6.21
C LEU A 50 -2.38 1.07 -5.15
N LEU A 51 -1.57 0.04 -5.45
CA LEU A 51 -0.49 -0.36 -4.55
C LEU A 51 0.73 0.55 -4.75
N THR A 52 1.28 1.04 -3.66
CA THR A 52 2.46 1.90 -3.61
C THR A 52 3.58 1.24 -2.78
N PRO A 53 4.82 1.75 -2.84
CA PRO A 53 5.93 1.19 -2.05
C PRO A 53 5.80 1.37 -0.53
N SER A 54 5.02 2.34 -0.06
CA SER A 54 4.81 2.64 1.36
C SER A 54 3.58 3.52 1.59
N CYS A 55 3.13 3.63 2.84
CA CYS A 55 2.05 4.56 3.20
C CYS A 55 2.46 6.03 2.95
N THR A 56 3.72 6.39 3.18
CA THR A 56 4.27 7.72 2.88
C THR A 56 4.12 8.07 1.39
N ALA A 57 4.48 7.15 0.48
CA ALA A 57 4.32 7.36 -0.96
C ALA A 57 2.85 7.51 -1.38
N SER A 58 1.93 6.82 -0.70
CA SER A 58 0.49 7.01 -0.92
C SER A 58 0.01 8.41 -0.51
N LEU A 59 0.50 8.94 0.62
CA LEU A 59 0.17 10.28 1.10
C LEU A 59 0.75 11.37 0.20
N GLU A 60 2.00 11.20 -0.23
CA GLU A 60 2.65 12.09 -1.23
C GLU A 60 1.87 12.09 -2.55
N MET A 61 1.48 10.91 -3.05
CA MET A 61 0.65 10.77 -4.24
C MET A 61 -0.70 11.48 -4.08
N ALA A 62 -1.34 11.37 -2.91
CA ALA A 62 -2.61 12.03 -2.63
C ALA A 62 -2.47 13.56 -2.61
N ALA A 63 -1.42 14.09 -1.96
CA ALA A 63 -1.13 15.52 -1.94
C ALA A 63 -0.86 16.07 -3.35
N LEU A 64 -0.11 15.33 -4.18
CA LEU A 64 0.13 15.69 -5.58
C LEU A 64 -1.16 15.64 -6.41
N LEU A 65 -2.00 14.63 -6.20
CA LEU A 65 -3.28 14.48 -6.92
C LEU A 65 -4.26 15.61 -6.58
N LEU A 66 -4.25 16.10 -5.35
CA LEU A 66 -5.05 17.24 -4.89
C LEU A 66 -4.47 18.59 -5.31
N ASP A 67 -3.30 18.59 -5.98
CA ASP A 67 -2.59 19.78 -6.46
C ASP A 67 -2.32 20.82 -5.36
N ILE A 68 -1.94 20.36 -4.16
CA ILE A 68 -1.62 21.23 -3.02
C ILE A 68 -0.46 22.18 -3.36
N GLN A 69 -0.68 23.48 -3.19
CA GLN A 69 0.26 24.55 -3.53
C GLN A 69 0.89 25.21 -2.30
N PRO A 70 2.01 25.94 -2.46
CA PRO A 70 2.54 26.80 -1.41
C PRO A 70 1.51 27.81 -0.91
N GLY A 71 1.21 27.76 0.39
CA GLY A 71 0.22 28.63 1.04
C GLY A 71 -1.10 27.93 1.36
N ASP A 72 -1.36 26.74 0.80
CA ASP A 72 -2.51 25.92 1.19
C ASP A 72 -2.33 25.34 2.60
N GLU A 73 -3.43 25.19 3.33
CA GLU A 73 -3.44 24.65 4.69
C GLU A 73 -4.06 23.25 4.73
N VAL A 74 -3.43 22.33 5.47
CA VAL A 74 -3.91 20.95 5.67
C VAL A 74 -4.08 20.71 7.17
N ILE A 75 -5.32 20.44 7.60
CA ILE A 75 -5.62 20.12 9.00
C ILE A 75 -5.20 18.67 9.29
N MET A 76 -4.37 18.49 10.32
CA MET A 76 -3.91 17.18 10.79
C MET A 76 -3.85 17.13 12.33
N PRO A 77 -3.93 15.94 12.94
CA PRO A 77 -3.73 15.78 14.38
C PRO A 77 -2.25 15.99 14.77
N SER A 78 -1.99 16.59 15.92
CA SER A 78 -0.62 16.79 16.43
C SER A 78 0.06 15.50 16.92
N PHE A 79 -0.71 14.44 17.20
CA PHE A 79 -0.21 13.14 17.64
C PHE A 79 -0.45 12.09 16.55
N THR A 80 0.53 11.96 15.66
CA THR A 80 0.53 11.05 14.51
C THR A 80 1.98 10.69 14.13
N PHE A 81 2.15 9.87 13.10
CA PHE A 81 3.47 9.59 12.53
C PHE A 81 3.92 10.71 11.59
N VAL A 82 5.23 10.95 11.48
CA VAL A 82 5.80 12.10 10.72
C VAL A 82 5.43 12.13 9.22
N SER A 83 4.93 11.03 8.67
CA SER A 83 4.52 10.96 7.26
C SER A 83 3.17 11.61 6.95
N THR A 84 2.33 11.87 7.96
CA THR A 84 1.03 12.56 7.83
C THR A 84 1.17 13.98 8.33
#